data_AF-A0A9D6K590-F1
#
_entry.id   AF-A0A9D6K590-F1
#
_cell.length_a   1.000
_cell.length_b   1.000
_cell.length_c   1.000
_cell.angle_alpha   90.00
_cell.angle_beta   90.00
_cell.angle_gamma   90.00
#
_symmetry.space_group_name_H-M   'P 1'
#
loop_
_entity.id
_entity.type
_entity.pdbx_description
1 polymer ?
#
loop_
_entity_poly.entity_id
_entity_poly.type
_entity_poly.pdbx_seq_one_letter_code
_entity_poly.pdbx_strand_id
1 'polypeptide(L)'
;MHPRVSTLILIVVVMLNSLVCHAEDAPSPELVAQGRNLFNTKEGLGVKYACIMCHKSDKAVKKSMLVKLGDKLPLTLNKYLVNKSKGKAIAEDSEQMKALMAYIQYEHAK
;
A
#
# COMPACT_ATOMS: atom_id res chain seq x y z
N MET A 1 44.93 5.78 -52.23
CA MET A 1 44.58 4.35 -52.39
C MET A 1 43.64 3.97 -51.25
N HIS A 2 42.36 3.74 -51.53
CA HIS A 2 41.44 3.00 -50.63
C HIS A 2 41.78 1.50 -50.76
N PRO A 3 41.57 0.59 -49.76
CA PRO A 3 40.26 0.44 -49.12
C PRO A 3 40.14 -0.25 -47.73
N ARG A 4 38.89 -0.22 -47.22
CA ARG A 4 38.14 -1.32 -46.55
C ARG A 4 38.29 -1.61 -45.04
N VAL A 5 37.13 -2.05 -44.54
CA VAL A 5 36.83 -2.89 -43.36
C VAL A 5 36.50 -2.10 -42.09
N SER A 6 35.22 -1.83 -41.80
CA SER A 6 34.22 -2.73 -41.19
C SER A 6 34.34 -2.82 -39.67
N THR A 7 33.34 -2.24 -39.01
CA THR A 7 32.61 -2.77 -37.86
C THR A 7 33.41 -3.26 -36.64
N LEU A 8 33.35 -2.51 -35.54
CA LEU A 8 33.12 -3.09 -34.21
C LEU A 8 32.53 -2.05 -33.26
N ILE A 9 31.21 -2.07 -33.18
CA ILE A 9 30.45 -1.64 -32.00
C ILE A 9 30.74 -2.69 -30.93
N LEU A 10 31.30 -2.29 -29.78
CA LEU A 10 31.11 -3.05 -28.55
C LEU A 10 30.75 -2.11 -27.39
N ILE A 11 29.44 -2.07 -27.19
CA ILE A 11 28.69 -1.67 -26.02
C ILE A 11 29.31 -2.27 -24.75
N VAL A 12 29.80 -1.44 -23.83
CA VAL A 12 29.86 -1.81 -22.40
C VAL A 12 29.02 -0.79 -21.65
N VAL A 13 27.72 -1.01 -21.80
CA VAL A 13 26.68 -0.50 -20.93
C VAL A 13 26.92 -1.13 -19.57
N VAL A 14 27.51 -0.36 -18.66
CA VAL A 14 27.56 -0.68 -17.23
C VAL A 14 26.16 -0.41 -16.67
N MET A 15 25.20 -1.24 -17.07
CA MET A 15 23.93 -1.39 -16.37
C MET A 15 24.23 -2.21 -15.12
N LEU A 16 24.67 -1.52 -14.06
CA LEU A 16 24.25 -1.91 -12.72
C LEU A 16 22.76 -1.55 -12.58
N ASN A 17 21.91 -2.23 -13.36
CA ASN A 17 20.52 -2.36 -12.99
C ASN A 17 20.51 -3.44 -11.92
N SER A 18 20.57 -2.94 -10.68
CA SER A 18 20.08 -3.59 -9.49
C SER A 18 19.01 -4.59 -9.86
N LEU A 19 19.34 -5.86 -9.67
CA LEU A 19 18.42 -6.96 -9.66
C LEU A 19 17.47 -6.70 -8.48
N VAL A 20 16.47 -5.84 -8.69
CA VAL A 20 15.36 -5.65 -7.75
C VAL A 20 14.51 -6.91 -7.92
N CYS A 21 14.93 -7.95 -7.20
CA CYS A 21 14.05 -9.06 -6.88
C CYS A 21 12.76 -8.44 -6.35
N HIS A 22 11.67 -8.60 -7.10
CA HIS A 22 10.32 -8.43 -6.59
C HIS A 22 10.12 -9.53 -5.53
N ALA A 23 10.59 -9.28 -4.32
CA ALA A 23 9.95 -9.84 -3.15
C ALA A 23 8.54 -9.26 -3.17
N GLU A 24 7.51 -10.10 -3.07
CA GLU A 24 6.18 -9.61 -2.70
C GLU A 24 6.34 -8.96 -1.32
N ASP A 25 6.57 -7.65 -1.34
CA ASP A 25 7.01 -6.84 -0.21
C ASP A 25 5.89 -6.86 0.83
N ALA A 26 6.00 -7.77 1.79
CA ALA A 26 5.26 -7.66 3.03
C ALA A 26 5.51 -6.23 3.55
N PRO A 27 4.45 -5.45 3.82
CA PRO A 27 4.60 -4.04 4.10
C PRO A 27 5.57 -3.81 5.25
N SER A 28 6.46 -2.82 5.10
CA SER A 28 7.52 -2.57 6.08
C SER A 28 6.93 -2.38 7.49
N PRO A 29 7.62 -2.84 8.56
CA PRO A 29 7.13 -2.67 9.93
C PRO A 29 6.82 -1.22 10.29
N GLU A 30 7.57 -0.28 9.72
CA GLU A 30 7.34 1.16 9.89
C GLU A 30 6.03 1.61 9.25
N LEU A 31 5.74 1.18 8.02
CA LEU A 31 4.51 1.52 7.31
C LEU A 31 3.28 0.94 8.03
N VAL A 32 3.40 -0.29 8.57
CA VAL A 32 2.39 -0.92 9.42
C VAL A 32 2.17 -0.14 10.71
N ALA A 33 3.24 0.35 11.35
CA ALA A 33 3.15 1.16 12.56
C ALA A 33 2.49 2.53 12.31
N GLN A 34 2.82 3.17 11.19
CA GLN A 34 2.13 4.39 10.75
C GLN A 34 0.64 4.13 10.52
N GLY A 35 0.28 3.05 9.83
CA GLY A 35 -1.10 2.65 9.62
C GLY A 35 -1.85 2.37 10.93
N ARG A 36 -1.19 1.69 11.89
CA ARG A 36 -1.72 1.48 13.24
C ARG A 36 -2.00 2.80 13.94
N ASN A 37 -1.09 3.78 13.83
CA ASN A 37 -1.26 5.08 14.47
C ASN A 37 -2.43 5.86 13.85
N LEU A 38 -2.49 5.90 12.51
CA LEU A 38 -3.62 6.49 11.76
C LEU A 38 -4.94 5.84 12.15
N PHE A 39 -4.93 4.53 12.39
CA PHE A 39 -6.13 3.78 12.72
C PHE A 39 -6.65 4.04 14.16
N ASN A 40 -5.73 4.19 15.14
CA ASN A 40 -6.07 4.24 16.56
C ASN A 40 -6.18 5.66 17.14
N THR A 41 -5.68 6.68 16.45
CA THR A 41 -5.67 8.06 16.96
C THR A 41 -6.72 8.92 16.27
N LYS A 42 -7.32 9.84 17.03
CA LYS A 42 -8.25 10.82 16.49
C LYS A 42 -7.53 11.79 15.56
N GLU A 43 -6.29 12.14 15.86
CA GLU A 43 -5.46 13.04 15.07
C GLU A 43 -5.06 12.44 13.71
N GLY A 44 -4.88 11.12 13.62
CA GLY A 44 -4.39 10.47 12.40
C GLY A 44 -5.33 10.60 11.19
N LEU A 45 -6.63 10.36 11.39
CA LEU A 45 -7.65 10.43 10.33
C LEU A 45 -8.78 11.42 10.63
N GLY A 46 -8.65 12.21 11.70
CA GLY A 46 -9.68 13.15 12.14
C GLY A 46 -10.92 12.49 12.75
N VAL A 47 -10.88 11.20 13.09
CA VAL A 47 -12.03 10.43 13.60
C VAL A 47 -11.65 9.56 14.80
N LYS A 48 -12.54 9.46 15.80
CA LYS A 48 -12.28 8.70 17.04
C LYS A 48 -12.02 7.19 16.80
N TYR A 49 -12.57 6.65 15.70
CA TYR A 49 -12.30 5.29 15.21
C TYR A 49 -12.24 5.33 13.69
N ALA A 50 -11.04 5.13 13.12
CA ALA A 50 -10.79 5.19 11.69
C ALA A 50 -11.66 4.24 10.88
N CYS A 51 -11.79 2.98 11.33
CA CYS A 51 -12.58 2.02 10.59
C CYS A 51 -13.28 1.03 11.51
N ILE A 52 -14.62 1.03 11.43
CA ILE A 52 -15.44 -0.01 12.08
C ILE A 52 -15.18 -1.41 11.51
N MET A 53 -14.55 -1.50 10.33
CA MET A 53 -14.25 -2.75 9.61
C MET A 53 -13.19 -3.61 10.28
N CYS A 54 -12.40 -3.10 11.24
CA CYS A 54 -11.33 -3.89 11.87
C CYS A 54 -11.45 -3.91 13.40
N HIS A 55 -12.48 -3.29 13.99
CA HIS A 55 -12.51 -3.01 15.43
C HIS A 55 -13.48 -3.89 16.24
N LYS A 56 -14.34 -4.68 15.60
CA LYS A 56 -15.31 -5.55 16.29
C LYS A 56 -15.24 -6.94 15.70
N SER A 57 -14.84 -7.93 16.51
CA SER A 57 -14.62 -9.33 16.15
C SER A 57 -15.59 -9.86 15.07
N ASP A 58 -16.90 -9.75 15.30
CA ASP A 58 -17.92 -10.29 14.38
C ASP A 58 -18.19 -9.42 13.14
N LYS A 59 -17.71 -8.17 13.14
CA LYS A 59 -17.82 -7.19 12.06
C LYS A 59 -16.48 -6.87 11.41
N ALA A 60 -15.43 -7.62 11.78
CA ALA A 60 -14.12 -7.51 11.17
C ALA A 60 -14.19 -8.02 9.73
N VAL A 61 -13.62 -7.27 8.80
CA VAL A 61 -13.55 -7.67 7.40
C VAL A 61 -12.72 -8.94 7.29
N LYS A 62 -13.26 -10.02 6.73
CA LYS A 62 -12.48 -11.26 6.57
C LYS A 62 -11.31 -11.02 5.60
N LYS A 63 -10.19 -11.70 5.80
CA LYS A 63 -9.04 -11.69 4.87
C LYS A 63 -9.48 -11.94 3.41
N SER A 64 -10.40 -12.88 3.20
CA SER A 64 -10.96 -13.19 1.88
C SER A 64 -11.72 -12.03 1.23
N MET A 65 -12.30 -11.13 2.02
CA MET A 65 -12.94 -9.91 1.51
C MET A 65 -11.89 -8.85 1.13
N LEU A 66 -10.77 -8.74 1.85
CA LEU A 66 -9.67 -7.86 1.45
C LEU A 66 -9.06 -8.28 0.11
N VAL A 67 -8.82 -9.58 -0.07
CA VAL A 67 -8.31 -10.14 -1.33
C VAL A 67 -9.29 -9.87 -2.48
N LYS A 68 -10.60 -10.02 -2.25
CA LYS A 68 -11.63 -9.71 -3.25
C LYS A 68 -11.73 -8.21 -3.57
N LEU A 69 -11.45 -7.35 -2.59
CA LEU A 69 -11.48 -5.92 -2.79
C LEU A 69 -10.31 -5.45 -3.65
N GLY A 70 -9.10 -5.99 -3.43
CA GLY A 70 -7.91 -5.65 -4.22
C GLY A 70 -7.77 -4.13 -4.40
N ASP A 71 -7.73 -3.68 -5.65
CA ASP A 71 -7.61 -2.26 -6.03
C ASP A 71 -8.80 -1.38 -5.59
N LYS A 72 -9.93 -1.98 -5.21
CA LYS A 72 -11.11 -1.27 -4.67
C LYS A 72 -11.02 -1.05 -3.16
N LEU A 73 -9.97 -1.55 -2.50
CA LEU A 73 -9.78 -1.39 -1.07
C LEU A 73 -9.66 0.10 -0.66
N PRO A 74 -8.86 0.96 -1.33
CA PRO A 74 -8.80 2.40 -1.03
C PRO A 74 -10.17 3.09 -1.06
N LEU A 75 -10.92 2.88 -2.16
CA LEU A 75 -12.26 3.44 -2.32
C LEU A 75 -13.20 2.96 -1.22
N THR A 76 -13.11 1.69 -0.85
CA THR A 76 -13.92 1.11 0.24
C THR A 76 -13.56 1.76 1.56
N LEU A 77 -12.27 1.90 1.89
CA LEU A 77 -11.82 2.57 3.11
C LEU A 77 -12.35 4.00 3.20
N ASN A 78 -12.27 4.77 2.12
CA ASN A 78 -12.83 6.12 2.05
C ASN A 78 -14.35 6.15 2.27
N LYS A 79 -15.11 5.22 1.68
CA LYS A 79 -16.56 5.11 1.94
C LYS A 79 -16.87 4.89 3.42
N TYR A 80 -16.06 4.09 4.12
CA TYR A 80 -16.24 3.87 5.56
C TYR A 80 -15.83 5.09 6.39
N LEU A 81 -14.68 5.70 6.10
CA LEU A 81 -14.21 6.92 6.76
C LEU A 81 -15.28 8.01 6.72
N VAL A 82 -15.85 8.26 5.55
CA VAL A 82 -16.88 9.30 5.35
C VAL A 82 -18.22 8.88 5.97
N ASN A 83 -18.75 7.71 5.61
CA ASN A 83 -20.14 7.37 5.94
C ASN A 83 -20.31 6.90 7.39
N LYS A 84 -19.34 6.14 7.92
CA LYS A 84 -19.41 5.50 9.23
C LYS A 84 -18.68 6.30 10.30
N SER A 85 -17.49 6.78 9.99
CA SER A 85 -16.67 7.50 10.97
C SER A 85 -16.89 9.02 10.95
N LYS A 86 -17.68 9.53 9.98
CA LYS A 86 -17.94 10.97 9.77
C LYS A 86 -16.66 11.78 9.58
N GLY A 87 -15.62 11.13 9.05
CA GLY A 87 -14.35 11.73 8.69
C GLY A 87 -14.34 12.29 7.28
N LYS A 88 -13.14 12.65 6.82
CA LYS A 88 -12.89 13.04 5.44
C LYS A 88 -12.27 11.88 4.67
N ALA A 89 -12.55 11.83 3.37
CA ALA A 89 -11.79 10.96 2.49
C ALA A 89 -10.33 11.45 2.43
N ILE A 90 -9.40 10.50 2.32
CA ILE A 90 -7.99 10.75 2.04
C ILE A 90 -7.71 10.34 0.59
N ALA A 91 -6.67 10.90 -0.04
CA ALA A 91 -6.34 10.54 -1.41
C ALA A 91 -5.96 9.05 -1.51
N GLU A 92 -6.49 8.35 -2.51
CA GLU A 92 -6.38 6.89 -2.63
C GLU A 92 -4.94 6.42 -2.86
N ASP A 93 -4.10 7.28 -3.43
CA ASP A 93 -2.68 7.08 -3.70
C ASP A 93 -1.75 7.68 -2.63
N SER A 94 -2.31 8.30 -1.58
CA SER A 94 -1.52 8.92 -0.51
C SER A 94 -0.76 7.91 0.34
N GLU A 95 0.37 8.35 0.90
CA GLU A 95 1.12 7.57 1.90
C GLU A 95 0.24 7.17 3.10
N GLN A 96 -0.73 8.01 3.48
CA GLN A 96 -1.70 7.68 4.52
C GLN A 96 -2.57 6.48 4.14
N MET A 97 -3.06 6.42 2.90
CA MET A 97 -3.86 5.29 2.42
C MET A 97 -3.02 4.01 2.35
N LYS A 98 -1.79 4.10 1.83
CA LYS A 98 -0.84 2.98 1.78
C LYS A 98 -0.54 2.44 3.18
N ALA A 99 -0.28 3.32 4.14
CA ALA A 99 -0.07 2.94 5.53
C ALA A 99 -1.29 2.25 6.14
N LEU A 100 -2.51 2.76 5.91
CA LEU A 100 -3.74 2.10 6.35
C LEU A 100 -3.90 0.71 5.74
N MET A 101 -3.69 0.57 4.43
CA MET A 101 -3.79 -0.71 3.75
C MET A 101 -2.77 -1.71 4.29
N ALA A 102 -1.53 -1.27 4.48
CA ALA A 102 -0.46 -2.08 5.07
C ALA A 102 -0.83 -2.61 6.45
N TYR A 103 -1.35 -1.74 7.33
CA TYR A 103 -1.79 -2.15 8.66
C TYR A 103 -2.95 -3.15 8.61
N ILE A 104 -3.95 -2.91 7.77
CA ILE A 104 -5.10 -3.81 7.61
C ILE A 104 -4.65 -5.18 7.08
N GLN A 105 -3.80 -5.21 6.06
CA GLN A 105 -3.25 -6.45 5.52
C GLN A 105 -2.45 -7.22 6.57
N TYR A 106 -1.62 -6.53 7.35
CA TYR A 106 -0.85 -7.11 8.45
C TYR A 106 -1.73 -7.74 9.53
N GLU A 107 -2.77 -7.04 10.01
CA GLU A 107 -3.68 -7.57 11.03
C GLU A 107 -4.49 -8.79 10.54
N HIS A 108 -4.70 -8.92 9.23
CA HIS A 108 -5.39 -10.08 8.62
C HIS A 108 -4.45 -11.18 8.11
N ALA A 109 -3.13 -10.99 8.20
CA ALA A 109 -2.13 -12.00 7.89
C ALA A 109 -1.68 -12.82 9.11
N LYS A 110 -1.88 -12.28 10.33
CA LYS A 110 -1.72 -12.98 11.60
C LYS A 110 -2.78 -14.06 11.80
#